data_AF-A0A821ID05-F1
#
_entry.id   AF-A0A821ID05-F1
#
_cell.length_a   1.000
_cell.length_b   1.000
_cell.length_c   1.000
_cell.angle_alpha   90.00
_cell.angle_beta   90.00
_cell.angle_gamma   90.00
#
_symmetry.space_group_name_H-M   'P 1'
#
loop_
_entity.id
_entity.type
_entity.pdbx_description
1 polymer ?
#
loop_
_entity_poly.entity_id
_entity_poly.type
_entity_poly.pdbx_seq_one_letter_code
_entity_poly.pdbx_strand_id
1 'polypeptide(L)'
;MATQMLQKCQTTNPVQLRLLELLETKLQWKKYDAQLLIFPELTEQELRNLCYGTYQIKQAKSYIREHLTQSPLVDNDIEFIIELCAQYDDLVRVRFESRHCNNKNHIATVQFKLYTESPISGWYCTCTSGWRDVGCCAHVAALLWHLGVQRANINENTHPLSADHLFASIDDSMQFSEVEESDEEQDDNDNDNHVYSVASNSTDSDNSTSGEEVVD
;
A
#
# COMPACT_ATOMS: atom_id res chain seq x y z
N MET A 1 25.09 22.41 7.12
CA MET A 1 24.68 21.53 5.99
C MET A 1 25.80 21.30 4.99
N ALA A 2 26.27 22.30 4.24
CA ALA A 2 27.32 22.11 3.22
C ALA A 2 28.60 21.42 3.74
N THR A 3 29.07 21.76 4.94
CA THR A 3 30.26 21.15 5.56
C THR A 3 30.07 19.65 5.87
N GLN A 4 28.89 19.25 6.33
CA GLN A 4 28.56 17.84 6.58
C GLN A 4 28.47 17.04 5.27
N MET A 5 27.98 17.68 4.20
CA MET A 5 27.93 17.08 2.85
C MET A 5 29.33 16.84 2.29
N LEU A 6 30.24 17.80 2.46
CA LEU A 6 31.64 17.68 2.05
C LEU A 6 32.37 16.55 2.78
N GLN A 7 32.18 16.46 4.11
CA GLN A 7 32.83 15.43 4.92
C GLN A 7 32.34 14.01 4.55
N LYS A 8 31.02 13.83 4.36
CA LYS A 8 30.42 12.54 3.99
C LYS A 8 30.69 12.11 2.55
N CYS A 9 31.01 13.04 1.64
CA CYS A 9 31.38 12.71 0.26
C CYS A 9 32.74 11.97 0.18
N GLN A 10 33.60 12.15 1.19
CA GLN A 10 34.96 11.59 1.22
C GLN A 10 35.03 10.20 1.86
N THR A 11 33.93 9.74 2.47
CA THR A 11 33.86 8.47 3.21
C THR A 11 33.00 7.45 2.47
N THR A 12 33.39 6.18 2.52
CA THR A 12 32.57 5.09 1.99
C THR A 12 31.33 4.89 2.85
N ASN A 13 30.20 4.62 2.21
CA ASN A 13 28.93 4.42 2.89
C ASN A 13 29.03 3.28 3.92
N PRO A 14 28.72 3.53 5.21
CA PRO A 14 28.90 2.54 6.27
C PRO A 14 27.98 1.34 6.11
N VAL A 15 26.76 1.53 5.60
CA VAL A 15 25.83 0.42 5.31
C VAL A 15 26.36 -0.42 4.15
N GLN A 16 26.97 0.19 3.15
CA GLN A 16 27.62 -0.54 2.05
C GLN A 16 28.76 -1.42 2.57
N LEU A 17 29.66 -0.88 3.40
CA LEU A 17 30.76 -1.64 4.00
C LEU A 17 30.22 -2.83 4.79
N ARG A 18 29.23 -2.58 5.66
CA ARG A 18 28.57 -3.64 6.42
C ARG A 18 27.96 -4.70 5.52
N LEU A 19 27.26 -4.32 4.45
CA LEU A 19 26.69 -5.29 3.51
C LEU A 19 27.75 -6.17 2.84
N LEU A 20 28.95 -5.64 2.55
CA LEU A 20 30.05 -6.43 2.02
C LEU A 20 30.54 -7.48 3.03
N GLU A 21 30.68 -7.12 4.30
CA GLU A 21 31.03 -8.07 5.38
C GLU A 21 29.96 -9.18 5.54
N LEU A 22 28.68 -8.81 5.42
CA LEU A 22 27.56 -9.77 5.47
C LEU A 22 27.56 -10.75 4.28
N LEU A 23 28.09 -10.34 3.13
CA LEU A 23 28.24 -11.21 1.97
C LEU A 23 29.37 -12.23 2.18
N GLU A 24 30.49 -11.81 2.78
CA GLU A 24 31.61 -12.71 3.10
C GLU A 24 31.20 -13.81 4.08
N THR A 25 30.33 -13.46 5.05
CA THR A 25 29.77 -14.38 6.04
C THR A 25 28.63 -15.26 5.50
N LYS A 26 28.21 -15.05 4.23
CA LYS A 26 27.16 -15.84 3.53
C LYS A 26 25.82 -15.88 4.27
N LEU A 27 25.42 -14.77 4.88
CA LEU A 27 24.18 -14.70 5.63
C LEU A 27 22.95 -14.79 4.73
N GLN A 28 21.93 -15.48 5.25
CA GLN A 28 20.67 -15.66 4.56
C GLN A 28 19.74 -14.47 4.76
N TRP A 29 19.04 -14.12 3.68
CA TRP A 29 17.99 -13.12 3.65
C TRP A 29 16.67 -13.82 3.40
N LYS A 30 15.70 -13.60 4.29
CA LYS A 30 14.38 -14.24 4.24
C LYS A 30 13.33 -13.20 3.86
N LYS A 31 12.38 -13.62 3.03
CA LYS A 31 11.28 -12.77 2.56
C LYS A 31 10.15 -12.76 3.58
N TYR A 32 9.57 -11.60 3.81
CA TYR A 32 8.43 -11.38 4.69
C TYR A 32 7.48 -10.36 4.05
N ASP A 33 6.23 -10.37 4.50
CA ASP A 33 5.31 -9.26 4.29
C ASP A 33 5.79 -8.05 5.11
N ALA A 34 5.83 -6.87 4.49
CA ALA A 34 6.14 -5.62 5.18
C ALA A 34 5.20 -5.31 6.34
N GLN A 35 3.95 -5.77 6.30
CA GLN A 35 2.99 -5.55 7.40
C GLN A 35 3.46 -6.17 8.72
N LEU A 36 4.22 -7.27 8.66
CA LEU A 36 4.75 -7.97 9.82
C LEU A 36 6.01 -7.32 10.42
N LEU A 37 6.64 -6.38 9.70
CA LEU A 37 7.83 -5.70 10.18
C LEU A 37 7.49 -4.62 11.19
N ILE A 38 8.06 -4.70 12.39
CA ILE A 38 8.09 -3.58 13.33
C ILE A 38 9.14 -2.59 12.80
N PHE A 39 8.69 -1.42 12.35
CA PHE A 39 9.55 -0.38 11.79
C PHE A 39 9.28 0.96 12.48
N PRO A 40 10.28 1.84 12.63
CA PRO A 40 10.08 3.17 13.21
C PRO A 40 9.08 4.00 12.41
N GLU A 41 8.16 4.65 13.12
CA GLU A 41 7.29 5.65 12.51
C GLU A 41 8.11 6.88 12.13
N LEU A 42 7.82 7.44 10.96
CA LEU A 42 8.47 8.64 10.43
C LEU A 42 7.42 9.65 10.02
N THR A 43 7.62 10.90 10.40
CA THR A 43 6.88 12.02 9.85
C THR A 43 7.35 12.31 8.42
N GLU A 44 6.49 12.94 7.61
CA GLU A 44 6.88 13.36 6.27
C GLU A 44 8.02 14.41 6.32
N GLN A 45 8.12 15.18 7.42
CA GLN A 45 9.20 16.14 7.61
C GLN A 45 10.55 15.47 7.89
N GLU A 46 10.59 14.41 8.70
CA GLU A 46 11.81 13.61 8.90
C GLU A 46 12.27 12.99 7.58
N LEU A 47 11.35 12.45 6.78
CA LEU A 47 11.67 11.93 5.46
C LEU A 47 12.21 13.03 4.53
N ARG A 48 11.63 14.24 4.55
CA ARG A 48 12.14 15.39 3.78
C ARG A 48 13.57 15.74 4.18
N ASN A 49 13.87 15.70 5.48
CA ASN A 49 15.19 16.00 6.01
C ASN A 49 16.22 14.92 5.57
N LEU A 50 15.85 13.64 5.64
CA LEU A 50 16.69 12.52 5.19
C LEU A 50 17.00 12.59 3.69
N CYS A 51 16.00 12.93 2.89
CA CYS A 51 16.11 12.97 1.43
C CYS A 51 16.61 14.31 0.87
N TYR A 52 16.75 15.33 1.71
CA TYR A 52 17.16 16.70 1.34
C TYR A 52 16.29 17.30 0.21
N GLY A 53 14.99 16.98 0.18
CA GLY A 53 14.07 17.54 -0.80
C GLY A 53 12.75 16.81 -0.95
N THR A 54 11.75 17.51 -1.49
CA THR A 54 10.39 16.99 -1.70
C THR A 54 10.24 16.17 -2.97
N TYR A 55 11.11 16.38 -3.97
CA TYR A 55 11.04 15.68 -5.26
C TYR A 55 11.13 14.17 -5.10
N GLN A 56 12.07 13.69 -4.27
CA GLN A 56 12.26 12.26 -4.04
C GLN A 56 11.04 11.61 -3.38
N ILE A 57 10.30 12.35 -2.54
CA ILE A 57 9.07 11.87 -1.87
C ILE A 57 7.93 11.73 -2.89
N LYS A 58 7.80 12.67 -3.84
CA LYS A 58 6.79 12.53 -4.91
C LYS A 58 7.07 11.30 -5.77
N GLN A 59 8.33 11.08 -6.13
CA GLN A 59 8.74 9.89 -6.88
C GLN A 59 8.55 8.60 -6.08
N ALA A 60 8.83 8.62 -4.77
CA ALA A 60 8.64 7.49 -3.87
C ALA A 60 7.23 6.91 -3.95
N LYS A 61 6.19 7.75 -3.91
CA LYS A 61 4.79 7.31 -4.01
C LYS A 61 4.47 6.61 -5.33
N SER A 62 5.03 7.10 -6.43
CA SER A 62 4.88 6.46 -7.74
C SER A 62 5.61 5.12 -7.79
N TYR A 63 6.81 5.03 -7.20
CA TYR A 63 7.58 3.78 -7.14
C TYR A 63 6.86 2.69 -6.38
N ILE A 64 6.28 3.04 -5.23
CA ILE A 64 5.51 2.09 -4.43
C ILE A 64 4.28 1.61 -5.21
N ARG A 65 3.48 2.53 -5.77
CA ARG A 65 2.28 2.13 -6.55
C ARG A 65 2.63 1.17 -7.68
N GLU A 66 3.65 1.48 -8.47
CA GLU A 66 4.09 0.60 -9.57
C GLU A 66 4.56 -0.75 -9.04
N HIS A 67 5.36 -0.75 -7.97
CA HIS A 67 5.86 -1.98 -7.35
C HIS A 67 4.73 -2.89 -6.86
N LEU A 68 3.70 -2.32 -6.19
CA LEU A 68 2.51 -3.04 -5.75
C LEU A 68 1.67 -3.56 -6.92
N THR A 69 1.61 -2.82 -8.04
CA THR A 69 0.83 -3.21 -9.23
C THR A 69 1.51 -4.31 -10.03
N GLN A 70 2.84 -4.29 -10.08
CA GLN A 70 3.66 -5.24 -10.86
C GLN A 70 4.00 -6.50 -10.09
N SER A 71 3.95 -6.46 -8.76
CA SER A 71 4.12 -7.66 -7.94
C SER A 71 2.93 -8.59 -8.22
N PRO A 72 3.14 -9.77 -8.81
CA PRO A 72 2.09 -10.77 -8.83
C PRO A 72 1.73 -11.05 -7.37
N LEU A 73 0.44 -11.19 -7.07
CA LEU A 73 0.00 -11.73 -5.79
C LEU A 73 0.54 -13.17 -5.70
N VAL A 74 1.77 -13.33 -5.21
CA VAL A 74 2.42 -14.63 -5.05
C VAL A 74 2.08 -15.11 -3.65
N ASP A 75 1.26 -16.16 -3.59
CA ASP A 75 0.93 -16.97 -2.42
C ASP A 75 0.63 -16.15 -1.13
N ASN A 76 -0.66 -15.97 -0.82
CA ASN A 76 -1.21 -15.41 0.45
C ASN A 76 -1.28 -13.87 0.57
N ASP A 77 -1.85 -13.16 -0.40
CA ASP A 77 -2.24 -11.74 -0.27
C ASP A 77 -1.10 -10.75 0.12
N ILE A 78 0.17 -11.14 -0.06
CA ILE A 78 1.32 -10.31 0.30
C ILE A 78 1.47 -9.15 -0.70
N GLU A 79 1.14 -7.93 -0.25
CA GLU A 79 1.16 -6.72 -1.10
C GLU A 79 2.59 -6.22 -1.35
N PHE A 80 3.47 -6.29 -0.34
CA PHE A 80 4.80 -5.71 -0.39
C PHE A 80 5.85 -6.59 0.30
N ILE A 81 6.76 -7.14 -0.51
CA ILE A 81 7.79 -8.09 -0.03
C ILE A 81 9.05 -7.36 0.43
N ILE A 82 9.42 -7.58 1.69
CA ILE A 82 10.70 -7.16 2.27
C ILE A 82 11.60 -8.36 2.51
N GLU A 83 12.91 -8.12 2.60
CA GLU A 83 13.90 -9.11 3.00
C GLU A 83 14.59 -8.67 4.30
N LEU A 84 14.60 -9.57 5.30
CA LEU A 84 15.27 -9.38 6.59
C LEU A 84 16.48 -10.31 6.69
N CYS A 85 17.53 -9.84 7.37
CA CYS A 85 18.74 -10.62 7.58
C CYS A 85 18.57 -11.56 8.79
N ALA A 86 18.90 -12.83 8.65
CA ALA A 86 18.64 -13.84 9.68
C ALA A 86 19.34 -13.60 11.04
N GLN A 87 20.37 -12.76 11.08
CA GLN A 87 21.16 -12.46 12.30
C GLN A 87 21.10 -11.00 12.72
N TYR A 88 20.43 -10.14 11.94
CA TYR A 88 20.38 -8.70 12.18
C TYR A 88 18.96 -8.20 11.96
N ASP A 89 18.34 -7.75 13.04
CA ASP A 89 17.00 -7.17 13.07
C ASP A 89 16.99 -5.67 12.73
N ASP A 90 18.17 -5.05 12.68
CA ASP A 90 18.34 -3.62 12.38
C ASP A 90 18.49 -3.32 10.88
N LEU A 91 18.31 -4.32 10.01
CA LEU A 91 18.43 -4.21 8.55
C LEU A 91 17.19 -4.74 7.84
N VAL A 92 16.61 -3.88 7.00
CA VAL A 92 15.55 -4.24 6.04
C VAL A 92 16.00 -3.87 4.64
N ARG A 93 15.70 -4.73 3.66
CA ARG A 93 15.91 -4.38 2.25
C ARG A 93 14.74 -4.78 1.37
N VAL A 94 14.62 -4.10 0.24
CA VAL A 94 13.63 -4.34 -0.81
C VAL A 94 14.29 -4.34 -2.16
N ARG A 95 13.76 -5.17 -3.07
CA ARG A 95 14.17 -5.23 -4.47
C ARG A 95 13.17 -4.48 -5.33
N PHE A 96 13.59 -3.35 -5.89
CA PHE A 96 12.82 -2.57 -6.84
C PHE A 96 13.20 -2.92 -8.27
N GLU A 97 12.22 -2.95 -9.17
CA GLU A 97 12.46 -3.05 -10.60
C GLU A 97 12.87 -1.69 -11.18
N SER A 98 13.82 -1.69 -12.12
CA SER A 98 14.29 -0.46 -12.77
C SER A 98 13.29 0.03 -13.81
N ARG A 99 12.91 1.31 -13.73
CA ARG A 99 12.05 1.98 -14.72
C ARG A 99 12.70 2.22 -16.09
N HIS A 100 14.04 2.25 -16.13
CA HIS A 100 14.79 2.73 -17.30
C HIS A 100 15.34 1.60 -18.17
N CYS A 101 15.36 0.38 -17.64
CA CYS A 101 15.82 -0.79 -18.36
C CYS A 101 15.15 -2.03 -17.78
N ASN A 102 14.33 -2.69 -18.62
CA ASN A 102 13.85 -4.04 -18.34
C ASN A 102 15.07 -4.91 -18.00
N ASN A 103 14.98 -5.69 -16.92
CA ASN A 103 16.02 -6.61 -16.43
C ASN A 103 17.09 -6.05 -15.47
N LYS A 104 16.96 -4.82 -14.92
CA LYS A 104 17.78 -4.40 -13.76
C LYS A 104 16.93 -4.26 -12.51
N ASN A 105 17.41 -4.88 -11.43
CA ASN A 105 16.84 -4.76 -10.10
C ASN A 105 17.76 -3.91 -9.21
N HIS A 106 17.18 -2.98 -8.48
CA HIS A 106 17.87 -2.18 -7.48
C HIS A 106 17.49 -2.66 -6.08
N ILE A 107 18.49 -2.97 -5.26
CA ILE A 107 18.28 -3.37 -3.88
C ILE A 107 18.47 -2.13 -3.02
N ALA A 108 17.41 -1.68 -2.36
CA ALA A 108 17.47 -0.61 -1.37
C ALA A 108 17.48 -1.24 0.03
N THR A 109 18.48 -0.88 0.84
CA THR A 109 18.66 -1.36 2.21
C THR A 109 18.66 -0.17 3.15
N VAL A 110 17.95 -0.30 4.27
CA VAL A 110 17.89 0.68 5.34
C VAL A 110 18.34 0.02 6.64
N GLN A 111 19.21 0.71 7.36
CA GLN A 111 19.58 0.38 8.72
C GLN A 111 18.82 1.28 9.69
N PHE A 112 18.10 0.67 10.62
CA PHE A 112 17.22 1.39 11.53
C PHE A 112 17.37 0.93 12.98
N LYS A 113 16.89 1.75 13.91
CA LYS A 113 16.85 1.47 15.34
C LYS A 113 15.47 1.82 15.88
N LEU A 114 14.87 0.88 16.61
CA LEU A 114 13.61 1.10 17.29
C LEU A 114 13.83 2.01 18.52
N TYR A 115 12.81 2.79 18.88
CA TYR A 115 12.76 3.59 20.11
C TYR A 115 13.91 4.60 20.28
N THR A 116 14.32 5.27 19.19
CA THR A 116 15.34 6.33 19.23
C THR A 116 14.86 7.58 18.50
N GLU A 117 15.37 8.77 18.90
CA GLU A 117 15.01 10.06 18.29
C GLU A 117 15.44 10.19 16.82
N SER A 118 16.44 9.42 16.39
CA SER A 118 16.91 9.39 15.00
C SER A 118 16.98 7.94 14.54
N PRO A 119 15.81 7.35 14.24
CA PRO A 119 15.68 5.91 14.05
C PRO A 119 16.36 5.41 12.79
N ILE A 120 16.55 6.25 11.77
CA ILE A 120 17.23 5.86 10.52
C ILE A 120 18.72 6.17 10.66
N SER A 121 19.51 5.11 10.85
CA SER A 121 20.96 5.22 11.09
C SER A 121 21.80 5.20 9.82
N GLY A 122 21.27 4.64 8.72
CA GLY A 122 21.92 4.65 7.42
C GLY A 122 21.08 3.98 6.33
N TRP A 123 21.51 4.15 5.09
CA TRP A 123 20.89 3.49 3.93
C TRP A 123 21.92 3.24 2.85
N TYR A 124 21.65 2.27 1.98
CA TYR A 124 22.41 2.03 0.77
C TYR A 124 21.49 1.49 -0.31
N CYS A 125 21.73 1.88 -1.57
CA CYS A 125 21.04 1.27 -2.70
C CYS A 125 22.00 0.95 -3.84
N THR A 126 21.77 -0.15 -4.54
CA THR A 126 22.62 -0.58 -5.67
C THR A 126 22.40 0.26 -6.94
N CYS A 127 21.53 1.27 -6.93
CA CYS A 127 21.41 2.22 -8.03
C CYS A 127 22.61 3.19 -8.08
N THR A 128 22.80 3.86 -9.22
CA THR A 128 23.91 4.81 -9.44
C THR A 128 24.00 5.94 -8.42
N SER A 129 22.87 6.34 -7.82
CA SER A 129 22.81 7.39 -6.80
C SER A 129 22.70 6.86 -5.36
N GLY A 130 22.80 5.54 -5.17
CA GLY A 130 22.46 4.87 -3.90
C GLY A 130 23.62 4.70 -2.93
N TRP A 131 24.84 5.06 -3.33
CA TRP A 131 26.03 5.13 -2.48
C TRP A 131 26.13 6.44 -1.68
N ARG A 132 25.23 7.41 -1.92
CA ARG A 132 25.27 8.71 -1.25
C ARG A 132 24.88 8.57 0.23
N ASP A 133 25.73 9.12 1.11
CA ASP A 133 25.50 9.22 2.57
C ASP A 133 24.71 10.47 3.00
N VAL A 134 24.37 11.30 2.02
CA VAL A 134 23.60 12.53 2.17
C VAL A 134 22.60 12.58 1.02
N GLY A 135 21.32 12.64 1.37
CA GLY A 135 20.25 12.49 0.40
C GLY A 135 20.04 11.04 0.02
N CYS A 136 18.79 10.73 -0.30
CA CYS A 136 18.36 9.39 -0.65
C CYS A 136 18.19 9.30 -2.19
N CYS A 137 18.33 8.11 -2.76
CA CYS A 137 17.79 7.84 -4.10
C CYS A 137 16.27 7.60 -4.01
N ALA A 138 15.57 7.64 -5.15
CA ALA A 138 14.12 7.39 -5.17
C ALA A 138 13.72 6.03 -4.60
N HIS A 139 14.56 5.00 -4.73
CA HIS A 139 14.30 3.67 -4.17
C HIS A 139 14.35 3.65 -2.63
N VAL A 140 15.36 4.29 -2.03
CA VAL A 140 15.45 4.43 -0.57
C VAL A 140 14.31 5.31 -0.07
N ALA A 141 13.98 6.39 -0.79
CA ALA A 141 12.84 7.24 -0.48
C ALA A 141 11.53 6.45 -0.48
N ALA A 142 11.31 5.60 -1.48
CA ALA A 142 10.16 4.72 -1.60
C ALA A 142 10.05 3.78 -0.41
N LEU A 143 11.14 3.09 -0.07
CA LEU A 143 11.18 2.17 1.06
C LEU A 143 10.84 2.87 2.39
N LEU A 144 11.51 3.98 2.69
CA LEU A 144 11.28 4.76 3.91
C LEU A 144 9.87 5.35 3.96
N TRP A 145 9.36 5.85 2.83
CA TRP A 145 8.01 6.38 2.75
C TRP A 145 6.98 5.31 3.02
N HIS A 146 7.07 4.13 2.39
CA HIS A 146 6.12 3.05 2.59
C HIS A 146 6.16 2.52 4.02
N LEU A 147 7.35 2.17 4.53
CA LEU A 147 7.49 1.52 5.83
C LEU A 147 7.29 2.46 7.02
N GLY A 148 7.75 3.71 6.93
CA GLY A 148 7.77 4.64 8.07
C GLY A 148 6.68 5.71 8.02
N VAL A 149 6.35 6.23 6.84
CA VAL A 149 5.39 7.34 6.70
C VAL A 149 3.99 6.82 6.39
N GLN A 150 3.83 6.03 5.33
CA GLN A 150 2.52 5.56 4.88
C GLN A 150 1.88 4.65 5.92
N ARG A 151 2.62 3.66 6.45
CA ARG A 151 2.12 2.76 7.50
C ARG A 151 1.69 3.50 8.76
N ALA A 152 2.48 4.47 9.23
CA ALA A 152 2.11 5.30 10.39
C ALA A 152 0.78 6.04 10.16
N ASN A 153 0.53 6.54 8.94
CA ASN A 153 -0.73 7.22 8.61
C ASN A 153 -1.91 6.25 8.39
N ILE A 154 -1.67 5.02 7.94
CA ILE A 154 -2.69 3.96 7.85
C ILE A 154 -3.15 3.53 9.27
N ASN A 155 -2.25 3.64 10.25
CA ASN A 155 -2.51 3.24 11.63
C ASN A 155 -3.49 4.17 12.38
N GLU A 156 -3.69 5.41 11.94
CA GLU A 156 -4.66 6.31 12.60
C GLU A 156 -6.12 5.94 12.30
N ASN A 157 -6.44 5.38 11.12
CA ASN A 157 -7.84 5.14 10.71
C ASN A 157 -8.18 3.69 10.34
N THR A 158 -7.20 2.78 10.23
CA THR A 158 -7.43 1.41 9.72
C THR A 158 -6.57 0.33 10.37
N HIS A 159 -5.90 0.62 11.50
CA HIS A 159 -5.14 -0.42 12.20
C HIS A 159 -6.10 -1.51 12.72
N PRO A 160 -5.82 -2.81 12.55
CA PRO A 160 -6.68 -3.88 13.08
C PRO A 160 -6.77 -3.91 14.63
N LEU A 161 -5.92 -3.14 15.32
CA LEU A 161 -6.00 -2.88 16.77
C LEU A 161 -6.28 -1.40 17.10
N SER A 162 -6.74 -0.58 16.13
CA SER A 162 -7.21 0.77 16.45
C SER A 162 -8.47 0.71 17.30
N ALA A 163 -8.71 1.76 18.09
CA ALA A 163 -9.93 1.88 18.87
C ALA A 163 -11.18 1.78 17.97
N ASP A 164 -11.16 2.43 16.80
CA ASP A 164 -12.29 2.42 15.85
C ASP A 164 -12.61 1.02 15.30
N HIS A 165 -11.58 0.21 15.02
CA HIS A 165 -11.78 -1.18 14.58
C HIS A 165 -12.25 -2.09 15.72
N LEU A 166 -11.79 -1.85 16.96
CA LEU A 166 -12.27 -2.55 18.16
C LEU A 166 -13.75 -2.25 18.43
N PHE A 167 -14.19 -0.99 18.29
CA PHE A 167 -15.60 -0.63 18.49
C PHE A 167 -16.51 -1.20 17.41
N ALA A 168 -16.07 -1.20 16.13
CA ALA A 168 -16.81 -1.84 15.04
C ALA A 168 -17.03 -3.35 15.26
N SER A 169 -16.11 -4.02 15.97
CA SER A 169 -16.21 -5.45 16.26
C SER A 169 -17.21 -5.79 17.39
N ILE A 170 -17.57 -4.80 18.22
CA ILE A 170 -18.46 -4.97 19.38
C ILE A 170 -19.93 -4.75 19.01
N ASP A 171 -20.21 -3.90 18.02
CA ASP A 171 -21.56 -3.50 17.62
C ASP A 171 -22.37 -4.66 17.00
N ASP A 172 -21.72 -5.55 16.25
CA ASP A 172 -22.37 -6.70 15.59
C ASP A 172 -22.81 -7.83 16.56
N SER A 173 -22.55 -7.70 17.87
CA SER A 173 -22.87 -8.74 18.87
C SER A 173 -24.18 -8.52 19.65
N MET A 174 -24.95 -7.46 19.37
CA MET A 174 -26.26 -7.23 19.98
C MET A 174 -27.42 -7.56 19.00
N GLN A 175 -27.65 -8.84 18.72
CA GLN A 175 -28.96 -9.29 18.26
C GLN A 175 -29.76 -9.82 19.46
N PHE A 176 -30.66 -9.00 19.97
CA PHE A 176 -31.71 -9.44 20.89
C PHE A 176 -32.73 -10.22 20.05
N SER A 177 -32.84 -11.53 20.25
CA SER A 177 -33.90 -12.32 19.62
C SER A 177 -35.23 -11.93 20.27
N GLU A 178 -36.01 -11.11 19.57
CA GLU A 178 -37.39 -10.80 19.95
C GLU A 178 -38.22 -12.07 19.74
N VAL A 179 -38.78 -12.57 20.83
CA VAL A 179 -39.67 -13.74 20.82
C VAL A 179 -41.05 -13.22 20.42
N GLU A 180 -41.45 -13.44 19.17
CA GLU A 180 -42.83 -13.15 18.74
C GLU A 180 -43.77 -14.22 19.31
N GLU A 181 -44.54 -13.81 20.32
CA GLU A 181 -45.65 -14.56 20.89
C GLU A 181 -46.86 -14.42 19.94
N SER A 182 -47.35 -15.58 19.49
CA SER A 182 -48.51 -15.78 18.65
C SER A 182 -49.81 -15.27 19.29
N ASP A 183 -50.67 -14.61 18.51
CA ASP A 183 -52.14 -14.79 18.53
C ASP A 183 -52.81 -13.90 17.46
N GLU A 184 -53.29 -14.50 16.37
CA GLU A 184 -54.31 -13.87 15.50
C GLU A 184 -55.41 -14.88 15.18
N GLU A 185 -56.57 -14.68 15.79
CA GLU A 185 -57.87 -15.24 15.39
C GLU A 185 -58.39 -14.45 14.17
N GLN A 186 -58.69 -15.14 13.07
CA GLN A 186 -59.40 -14.56 11.91
C GLN A 186 -60.88 -14.95 11.97
N ASP A 187 -61.73 -13.94 12.14
CA ASP A 187 -63.19 -14.03 12.02
C ASP A 187 -63.64 -13.33 10.71
N ASP A 188 -64.63 -13.95 10.07
CA ASP A 188 -65.13 -13.68 8.74
C ASP A 188 -65.89 -12.34 8.62
N ASN A 189 -65.82 -11.69 7.45
CA ASN A 189 -67.03 -11.19 6.80
C ASN A 189 -66.84 -10.79 5.33
N ASP A 190 -67.65 -11.45 4.51
CA ASP A 190 -67.98 -11.16 3.11
C ASP A 190 -68.60 -9.75 2.92
N ASN A 191 -68.50 -9.20 1.69
CA ASN A 191 -69.65 -9.14 0.76
C ASN A 191 -69.37 -8.23 -0.49
N ASP A 192 -69.43 -8.84 -1.68
CA ASP A 192 -70.05 -8.43 -2.98
C ASP A 192 -69.99 -6.97 -3.51
N ASN A 193 -69.94 -6.63 -4.80
CA ASN A 193 -70.14 -7.24 -6.14
C ASN A 193 -69.64 -6.14 -7.14
N HIS A 194 -69.16 -6.32 -8.38
CA HIS A 194 -69.89 -6.78 -9.57
C HIS A 194 -68.97 -6.71 -10.85
N VAL A 195 -68.57 -7.88 -11.36
CA VAL A 195 -68.69 -8.45 -12.73
C VAL A 195 -68.83 -7.56 -14.02
N TYR A 196 -67.83 -7.74 -14.95
CA TYR A 196 -67.74 -7.81 -16.46
C TYR A 196 -68.18 -6.59 -17.34
N SER A 197 -67.62 -6.24 -18.53
CA SER A 197 -67.08 -7.00 -19.70
C SER A 197 -66.34 -6.14 -20.78
N VAL A 198 -65.27 -6.72 -21.37
CA VAL A 198 -64.90 -6.89 -22.81
C VAL A 198 -64.68 -5.70 -23.80
N ALA A 199 -63.41 -5.62 -24.27
CA ALA A 199 -62.80 -5.42 -25.62
C ALA A 199 -63.37 -4.42 -26.67
N SER A 200 -62.48 -3.66 -27.33
CA SER A 200 -61.82 -4.00 -28.62
C SER A 200 -61.17 -2.79 -29.34
N ASN A 201 -60.02 -3.07 -30.00
CA ASN A 201 -59.49 -2.53 -31.28
C ASN A 201 -59.19 -1.01 -31.43
N SER A 202 -58.25 -0.52 -32.24
CA SER A 202 -57.22 -1.03 -33.16
C SER A 202 -56.41 0.18 -33.69
N THR A 203 -55.13 -0.06 -34.05
CA THR A 203 -54.35 0.47 -35.21
C THR A 203 -54.22 2.00 -35.43
N ASP A 204 -53.13 2.58 -35.95
CA ASP A 204 -52.35 2.25 -37.15
C ASP A 204 -50.85 2.62 -37.03
N SER A 205 -50.05 1.89 -37.81
CA SER A 205 -48.66 2.14 -38.15
C SER A 205 -48.58 2.72 -39.57
N ASP A 206 -47.53 3.49 -39.89
CA ASP A 206 -46.94 3.63 -41.23
C ASP A 206 -45.69 4.55 -41.14
N ASN A 207 -44.71 4.57 -42.05
CA ASN A 207 -43.74 3.59 -42.57
C ASN A 207 -42.77 4.41 -43.48
N SER A 208 -41.55 3.89 -43.74
CA SER A 208 -40.59 4.20 -44.84
C SER A 208 -39.69 5.45 -44.70
N THR A 209 -38.35 5.41 -44.65
CA THR A 209 -37.26 4.81 -45.49
C THR A 209 -36.85 5.67 -46.69
N SER A 210 -35.60 6.17 -46.69
CA SER A 210 -34.72 6.29 -47.87
C SER A 210 -33.32 6.80 -47.46
N GLY A 211 -32.27 6.02 -47.76
CA GLY A 211 -30.87 6.47 -47.72
C GLY A 211 -30.37 7.01 -49.06
N GLU A 212 -29.20 7.65 -49.08
CA GLU A 212 -28.29 7.70 -50.22
C GLU A 212 -26.87 8.15 -49.80
N GLU A 213 -25.85 7.45 -50.32
CA GLU A 213 -24.41 7.78 -50.30
C GLU A 213 -24.09 8.84 -51.37
N VAL A 214 -23.13 9.75 -51.11
CA VAL A 214 -22.17 10.33 -52.10
C VAL A 214 -20.99 10.90 -51.28
N VAL A 215 -19.78 10.33 -51.24
CA VAL A 215 -18.58 10.52 -52.11
C VAL A 215 -18.28 11.97 -52.54
N ASP A 216 -17.40 12.67 -51.81
CA ASP A 216 -16.11 13.24 -52.28
C ASP A 216 -15.39 13.95 -51.11
#